data_AF-A0A6P0Z5D3-F1
#
_entry.id   AF-A0A6P0Z5D3-F1
#
_cell.length_a   1.000
_cell.length_b   1.000
_cell.length_c   1.000
_cell.angle_alpha   90.00
_cell.angle_beta   90.00
_cell.angle_gamma   90.00
#
_symmetry.space_group_name_H-M   'P 1'
#
loop_
_entity.id
_entity.type
_entity.pdbx_description
1 polymer ?
#
loop_
_entity_poly.entity_id
_entity_poly.type
_entity_poly.pdbx_seq_one_letter_code
_entity_poly.pdbx_strand_id
1 'polypeptide(L)'
;MELTRSDILLRLLAVIVLIVINAFFVTAEFSIVSVRRSRIQQLATSGDRPAQSVRSLQHHIDRLLSTTQLGITLSSLTLGWIGQDAIAKPLIVIFTQWLPVPLSDALAYSIAIPFAFCLIAYLQLVLGELCHKSVALIYAEELSR
;
A
#
# COMPACT_ATOMS: atom_id res chain seq x y z
N MET A 1 -29.18 3.52 -3.47
CA MET A 1 -28.68 3.49 -2.07
C MET A 1 -27.86 4.75 -1.90
N GLU A 2 -28.47 5.79 -1.33
CA GLU A 2 -27.84 7.11 -1.20
C GLU A 2 -26.59 6.96 -0.33
N LEU A 3 -25.42 7.27 -0.89
CA LEU A 3 -24.18 7.34 -0.11
C LEU A 3 -24.26 8.60 0.74
N THR A 4 -24.50 8.44 2.04
CA THR A 4 -24.47 9.55 2.98
C THR A 4 -23.08 10.19 2.92
N ARG A 5 -22.95 11.52 3.01
CA ARG A 5 -21.62 12.19 3.00
C ARG A 5 -20.66 11.60 4.05
N SER A 6 -21.21 11.13 5.16
CA SER A 6 -20.51 10.39 6.22
C SER A 6 -19.88 9.08 5.73
N ASP A 7 -20.55 8.33 4.85
CA ASP A 7 -20.07 7.06 4.31
C ASP A 7 -18.88 7.28 3.36
N ILE A 8 -18.90 8.36 2.58
CA ILE A 8 -17.80 8.73 1.69
C ILE A 8 -16.57 9.13 2.51
N LEU A 9 -16.75 9.94 3.56
CA LEU A 9 -15.67 10.34 4.47
C LEU A 9 -15.06 9.13 5.18
N LEU A 10 -15.88 8.22 5.70
CA LEU A 10 -15.41 6.98 6.33
C LEU A 10 -14.63 6.10 5.36
N ARG A 11 -15.10 5.95 4.12
CA ARG A 11 -14.39 5.18 3.08
C ARG A 11 -13.06 5.81 2.70
N LEU A 12 -13.00 7.14 2.53
CA LEU A 12 -11.75 7.84 2.26
C LEU A 12 -10.76 7.71 3.41
N LEU A 13 -11.22 7.85 4.66
CA LEU A 13 -10.38 7.65 5.84
C LEU A 13 -9.87 6.21 5.92
N ALA A 14 -10.72 5.21 5.65
CA ALA A 14 -10.32 3.82 5.59
C ALA A 14 -9.25 3.56 4.50
N VAL A 15 -9.39 4.17 3.32
CA VAL A 15 -8.39 4.11 2.25
C VAL A 15 -7.05 4.69 2.72
N ILE A 16 -7.05 5.87 3.34
CA ILE A 16 -5.82 6.49 3.86
C ILE A 16 -5.15 5.59 4.91
N VAL A 17 -5.92 5.08 5.86
CA VAL A 17 -5.41 4.18 6.91
C VAL A 17 -4.80 2.91 6.31
N LEU A 18 -5.47 2.30 5.32
CA LEU A 18 -4.97 1.10 4.64
C LEU A 18 -3.68 1.38 3.85
N ILE A 19 -3.56 2.55 3.21
CA ILE A 19 -2.32 2.95 2.54
C ILE A 19 -1.17 3.07 3.54
N VAL A 20 -1.42 3.68 4.71
CA VAL A 20 -0.42 3.82 5.78
C VAL A 20 -0.01 2.46 6.35
N ILE A 21 -0.97 1.56 6.56
CA ILE A 21 -0.69 0.19 7.02
C ILE A 21 0.17 -0.56 5.98
N ASN A 22 -0.18 -0.45 4.70
CA ASN A 22 0.59 -1.07 3.62
C ASN A 22 2.02 -0.52 3.55
N ALA A 23 2.15 0.81 3.60
CA ALA A 23 3.42 1.53 3.64
C ALA A 23 4.30 1.09 4.82
N PHE A 24 3.71 0.92 6.01
CA PHE A 24 4.39 0.41 7.20
C PHE A 24 4.96 -1.00 6.96
N PHE A 25 4.16 -1.93 6.43
CA PHE A 25 4.64 -3.29 6.16
C PHE A 25 5.77 -3.30 5.12
N VAL A 26 5.62 -2.56 4.02
CA VAL A 26 6.65 -2.45 2.97
C VAL A 26 7.94 -1.86 3.53
N THR A 27 7.85 -0.80 4.34
CA THR A 27 9.03 -0.13 4.92
C THR A 27 9.73 -1.04 5.94
N ALA A 28 8.97 -1.75 6.79
CA ALA A 28 9.53 -2.69 7.77
C ALA A 28 10.23 -3.88 7.07
N GLU A 29 9.62 -4.42 6.02
CA GLU A 29 10.21 -5.50 5.23
C GLU A 29 11.52 -5.05 4.57
N PHE A 30 11.49 -3.93 3.83
CA PHE A 30 12.64 -3.47 3.05
C PHE A 30 13.76 -2.88 3.90
N SER A 31 13.47 -2.24 5.03
CA SER A 31 14.50 -1.76 5.97
C SER A 31 15.31 -2.92 6.56
N ILE A 32 14.67 -4.04 6.90
CA ILE A 32 15.38 -5.21 7.46
C ILE A 32 16.16 -5.97 6.38
N VAL A 33 15.60 -6.10 5.18
CA VAL A 33 16.21 -6.81 4.04
C VAL A 33 17.38 -6.04 3.43
N SER A 34 17.31 -4.70 3.39
CA SER A 34 18.33 -3.85 2.75
C SER A 34 19.63 -3.72 3.55
N VAL A 35 19.58 -3.93 4.88
CA VAL A 35 20.75 -3.74 5.74
C VAL A 35 21.71 -4.93 5.68
N ARG A 36 23.00 -4.64 5.52
CA ARG A 36 24.06 -5.66 5.46
C ARG A 36 24.20 -6.40 6.81
N ARG A 37 24.06 -7.74 6.78
CA ARG A 37 24.21 -8.63 7.95
C ARG A 37 25.53 -8.39 8.70
N SER A 38 26.63 -8.19 7.98
CA SER A 38 27.97 -7.95 8.58
C SER A 38 28.02 -6.67 9.41
N ARG A 39 27.36 -5.59 8.96
CA ARG A 39 27.32 -4.30 9.67
C ARG A 39 26.47 -4.38 10.94
N ILE A 40 25.30 -5.03 10.87
CA ILE A 40 24.45 -5.28 12.04
C ILE A 40 25.18 -6.16 13.06
N GLN A 41 25.92 -7.17 12.61
CA GLN A 41 26.73 -8.00 13.50
C GLN A 41 27.82 -7.19 14.22
N GLN A 42 28.51 -6.30 13.51
CA GLN A 42 29.48 -5.38 14.13
C GLN A 42 28.84 -4.45 15.17
N LEU A 43 27.70 -3.82 14.84
CA LEU A 43 26.97 -2.91 15.73
C LEU A 43 26.42 -3.64 16.97
N ALA A 44 25.84 -4.82 16.79
CA ALA A 44 25.33 -5.66 17.88
C ALA A 44 26.45 -6.09 18.83
N THR A 45 27.64 -6.39 18.30
CA THR A 45 28.84 -6.75 19.09
C THR A 45 29.42 -5.53 19.82
N SER A 46 29.18 -4.32 19.29
CA SER A 46 29.57 -3.04 19.90
C SER A 46 28.60 -2.57 21.01
N GLY A 47 27.58 -3.37 21.34
CA GLY A 47 26.63 -3.08 22.41
C GLY A 47 25.37 -2.32 21.98
N ASP A 48 25.15 -2.12 20.68
CA ASP A 48 23.99 -1.40 20.16
C ASP A 48 22.72 -2.26 20.29
N ARG A 49 21.79 -1.84 21.17
CA ARG A 49 20.55 -2.58 21.49
C ARG A 49 19.62 -2.76 20.28
N PRO A 50 19.27 -1.73 19.49
CA PRO A 50 18.48 -1.91 18.28
C PRO A 50 19.15 -2.85 17.28
N ALA A 51 20.48 -2.82 17.14
CA ALA A 51 21.19 -3.75 16.26
C ALA A 51 21.05 -5.22 16.69
N GLN A 52 20.90 -5.52 17.99
CA GLN A 52 20.62 -6.88 18.46
C GLN A 52 19.21 -7.34 18.06
N SER A 53 18.21 -6.46 18.14
CA SER A 53 16.84 -6.74 17.68
C SER A 53 16.79 -7.00 16.18
N VAL A 54 17.43 -6.14 15.37
CA VAL A 54 17.53 -6.32 13.91
C VAL A 54 18.24 -7.63 13.57
N ARG A 55 19.33 -7.98 14.27
CA ARG A 55 20.03 -9.25 14.08
C ARG A 55 19.12 -10.46 14.31
N SER A 56 18.29 -10.43 15.36
CA SER A 56 17.34 -11.51 15.65
C SER A 56 16.26 -11.63 14.56
N LEU A 57 15.78 -10.49 14.05
CA LEU A 57 14.83 -10.43 12.94
C LEU A 57 15.44 -10.97 11.63
N GLN A 58 16.69 -10.63 11.32
CA GLN A 58 17.41 -11.15 10.14
C GLN A 58 17.67 -12.66 10.20
N HIS A 59 17.74 -13.25 11.40
CA HIS A 59 17.82 -14.71 11.56
C HIS A 59 16.50 -15.41 11.25
N HIS A 60 15.36 -14.73 11.43
CA HIS A 60 14.02 -15.25 11.17
C HIS A 60 13.34 -14.50 10.02
N ILE A 61 14.13 -14.17 8.98
CA ILE A 61 13.68 -13.33 7.86
C ILE A 61 12.47 -13.95 7.13
N ASP A 62 12.41 -15.27 7.04
CA ASP A 62 11.28 -15.97 6.41
C ASP A 62 9.96 -15.72 7.13
N ARG A 63 9.99 -15.66 8.47
CA ARG A 63 8.80 -15.38 9.29
C ARG A 63 8.37 -13.91 9.17
N LEU A 64 9.34 -12.99 9.10
CA LEU A 64 9.09 -11.58 8.86
C LEU A 64 8.46 -11.36 7.48
N LEU A 65 9.05 -11.94 6.43
CA LEU A 65 8.57 -11.86 5.05
C LEU A 65 7.15 -12.43 4.93
N SER A 66 6.91 -13.61 5.51
CA SER A 66 5.57 -14.22 5.49
C SER A 66 4.51 -13.34 6.18
N THR A 67 4.83 -12.73 7.31
CA THR A 67 3.88 -11.88 8.05
C THR A 67 3.60 -10.56 7.33
N THR A 68 4.65 -9.90 6.83
CA THR A 68 4.55 -8.62 6.11
C THR A 68 3.83 -8.79 4.78
N GLN A 69 4.12 -9.84 4.02
CA GLN A 69 3.48 -10.12 2.74
C GLN A 69 1.99 -10.46 2.87
N LEU A 70 1.59 -11.16 3.94
CA LEU A 70 0.17 -11.35 4.27
C LEU A 70 -0.51 -10.02 4.59
N GLY A 71 0.15 -9.15 5.36
CA GLY A 71 -0.34 -7.80 5.67
C GLY A 71 -0.52 -6.93 4.42
N ILE A 72 0.46 -6.94 3.53
CA ILE A 72 0.42 -6.24 2.23
C ILE A 72 -0.73 -6.76 1.37
N THR A 73 -0.88 -8.08 1.29
CA THR A 73 -1.94 -8.72 0.50
C THR A 73 -3.33 -8.36 1.04
N LEU A 74 -3.56 -8.50 2.35
CA LEU A 74 -4.83 -8.16 2.98
C LEU A 74 -5.17 -6.67 2.81
N SER A 75 -4.17 -5.80 2.96
CA SER A 75 -4.33 -4.35 2.74
C SER A 75 -4.70 -4.07 1.29
N SER A 76 -4.09 -4.77 0.33
CA SER A 76 -4.36 -4.64 -1.10
C SER A 76 -5.73 -5.12 -1.53
N LEU A 77 -6.17 -6.26 -1.01
CA LEU A 77 -7.52 -6.75 -1.29
C LEU A 77 -8.59 -5.81 -0.72
N THR A 78 -8.37 -5.31 0.50
CA THR A 78 -9.30 -4.39 1.17
C THR A 78 -9.36 -3.04 0.45
N LEU A 79 -8.21 -2.49 0.04
CA LEU A 79 -8.14 -1.28 -0.77
C LEU A 79 -8.81 -1.46 -2.13
N GLY A 80 -8.64 -2.60 -2.80
CA GLY A 80 -9.33 -2.91 -4.05
C GLY A 80 -10.85 -2.90 -3.89
N TRP A 81 -11.37 -3.54 -2.83
CA TRP A 81 -12.80 -3.59 -2.53
C TRP A 81 -13.38 -2.20 -2.27
N ILE A 82 -12.75 -1.43 -1.37
CA ILE A 82 -13.23 -0.08 -0.99
C ILE A 82 -13.02 0.92 -2.13
N GLY A 83 -11.88 0.80 -2.82
CA GLY A 83 -11.46 1.68 -3.90
C GLY A 83 -12.40 1.61 -5.11
N GLN A 84 -12.92 0.42 -5.44
CA GLN A 84 -13.86 0.27 -6.56
C GLN A 84 -15.05 1.22 -6.40
N ASP A 85 -15.70 1.21 -5.23
CA ASP A 85 -16.83 2.10 -4.97
C ASP A 85 -16.42 3.58 -4.89
N ALA A 86 -15.21 3.86 -4.39
CA ALA A 86 -14.72 5.22 -4.21
C ALA A 86 -14.32 5.90 -5.53
N ILE A 87 -13.84 5.13 -6.52
CA ILE A 87 -13.34 5.65 -7.80
C ILE A 87 -14.30 5.39 -8.96
N ALA A 88 -14.93 4.21 -9.04
CA ALA A 88 -15.80 3.87 -10.18
C ALA A 88 -17.07 4.73 -10.21
N LYS A 89 -17.67 5.03 -9.05
CA LYS A 89 -18.91 5.84 -9.00
C LYS A 89 -18.70 7.27 -9.50
N PRO A 90 -17.68 8.03 -9.05
CA PRO A 90 -17.34 9.32 -9.65
C PRO A 90 -17.03 9.23 -11.15
N LEU A 91 -16.31 8.19 -11.58
CA LEU A 91 -15.97 8.00 -12.99
C LEU A 91 -17.22 7.80 -13.87
N ILE A 92 -18.18 7.00 -13.41
CA ILE A 92 -19.44 6.77 -14.12
C ILE A 92 -20.23 8.07 -14.25
N VAL A 93 -20.29 8.90 -13.20
CA VAL A 93 -20.92 10.23 -13.25
C VAL A 93 -20.22 11.13 -14.27
N ILE A 94 -18.88 11.13 -14.31
CA ILE A 94 -18.12 11.91 -15.30
C ILE A 94 -18.42 11.42 -16.72
N PHE A 95 -18.42 10.11 -16.97
CA PHE A 95 -18.68 9.56 -18.31
C PHE A 95 -20.12 9.75 -18.79
N THR A 96 -21.10 9.74 -17.88
CA THR A 96 -22.52 9.86 -18.23
C THR A 96 -23.03 11.31 -18.27
N GLN A 97 -22.46 12.21 -17.47
CA GLN A 97 -22.95 13.59 -17.36
C GLN A 97 -22.04 14.65 -18.00
N TRP A 98 -20.73 14.39 -18.10
CA TRP A 98 -19.75 15.39 -18.57
C TRP A 98 -19.20 15.11 -19.97
N LEU A 99 -19.42 13.92 -20.53
CA LEU A 99 -18.95 13.58 -21.87
C LEU A 99 -20.00 13.96 -22.94
N PRO A 100 -19.64 14.66 -24.02
CA PRO A 100 -20.57 15.07 -25.08
C PRO A 100 -21.09 13.90 -25.95
N VAL A 101 -20.66 12.67 -25.69
CA VAL A 101 -21.10 11.46 -26.40
C VAL A 101 -22.05 10.70 -25.47
N PRO A 102 -23.31 10.46 -25.86
CA PRO A 102 -24.23 9.66 -25.05
C PRO A 102 -23.79 8.19 -25.11
N LEU A 103 -22.92 7.78 -24.19
CA LEU A 103 -22.66 6.36 -23.95
C LEU A 103 -23.89 5.76 -23.26
N SER A 104 -24.29 4.55 -23.70
CA SER A 104 -25.26 3.77 -22.93
C SER A 104 -24.67 3.45 -21.56
N ASP A 105 -25.52 3.41 -20.53
CA ASP A 105 -25.08 3.09 -19.17
C ASP A 105 -24.25 1.81 -19.13
N ALA A 106 -24.66 0.78 -19.88
CA ALA A 106 -23.92 -0.47 -19.99
C ALA A 106 -22.46 -0.29 -20.47
N LEU A 107 -22.22 0.54 -21.50
CA LEU A 107 -20.88 0.81 -22.01
C LEU A 107 -20.06 1.66 -21.03
N ALA A 108 -20.68 2.65 -20.39
CA ALA A 108 -20.02 3.47 -19.38
C ALA A 108 -19.53 2.62 -18.19
N TYR A 109 -20.37 1.71 -17.68
CA TYR A 109 -19.98 0.77 -16.62
C TYR A 109 -18.88 -0.20 -17.06
N SER A 110 -18.98 -0.77 -18.27
CA SER A 110 -17.97 -1.70 -18.80
C SER A 110 -16.58 -1.09 -18.95
N ILE A 111 -16.48 0.22 -19.22
CA ILE A 111 -15.19 0.92 -19.35
C ILE A 111 -14.73 1.45 -17.99
N ALA A 112 -15.64 2.00 -17.18
CA ALA A 112 -15.30 2.63 -15.91
C ALA A 112 -14.76 1.63 -14.89
N ILE A 113 -15.29 0.40 -14.83
CA ILE A 113 -14.87 -0.59 -13.82
C ILE A 113 -13.41 -1.03 -14.05
N PRO A 114 -13.00 -1.53 -15.24
CA PRO A 114 -11.60 -1.91 -15.48
C PRO A 114 -10.64 -0.72 -15.35
N PHE A 115 -11.05 0.46 -15.84
CA PHE A 115 -10.21 1.66 -15.73
C PHE A 115 -10.00 2.07 -14.27
N ALA A 116 -11.07 2.12 -13.46
CA ALA A 116 -10.99 2.40 -12.05
C ALA A 116 -10.11 1.37 -11.33
N PHE A 117 -10.28 0.07 -11.64
CA PHE A 117 -9.44 -0.99 -11.08
C PHE A 117 -7.95 -0.79 -11.43
N CYS A 118 -7.63 -0.54 -12.70
CA CYS A 118 -6.25 -0.26 -13.13
C CYS A 118 -5.68 0.99 -12.45
N LEU A 119 -6.47 2.05 -12.30
CA LEU A 119 -6.05 3.28 -11.64
C LEU A 119 -5.77 3.05 -10.14
N ILE A 120 -6.66 2.34 -9.44
CA ILE A 120 -6.47 1.97 -8.02
C ILE A 120 -5.22 1.12 -7.87
N ALA A 121 -5.06 0.09 -8.71
CA ALA A 121 -3.90 -0.79 -8.70
C ALA A 121 -2.61 -0.01 -8.94
N TYR A 122 -2.61 0.92 -9.90
CA TYR A 122 -1.46 1.79 -10.19
C TYR A 122 -1.12 2.68 -8.98
N LEU A 123 -2.10 3.38 -8.41
CA LEU A 123 -1.90 4.25 -7.25
C LEU A 123 -1.37 3.44 -6.05
N GLN A 124 -1.92 2.25 -5.82
CA GLN A 124 -1.47 1.37 -4.75
C GLN A 124 -0.05 0.87 -4.96
N LEU A 125 0.31 0.45 -6.17
CA LEU A 125 1.64 -0.07 -6.46
C LEU A 125 2.68 1.05 -6.41
N VAL A 126 2.37 2.24 -6.95
CA VAL A 126 3.30 3.37 -6.97
C VAL A 126 3.43 4.01 -5.59
N LEU A 127 2.31 4.45 -5.00
CA LEU A 127 2.32 5.17 -3.73
C LEU A 127 2.50 4.23 -2.54
N GLY A 128 1.82 3.08 -2.55
CA GLY A 128 1.85 2.13 -1.44
C GLY A 128 3.12 1.29 -1.39
N GLU A 129 3.74 0.99 -2.53
CA GLU A 129 4.82 0.00 -2.59
C GLU A 129 6.13 0.59 -3.14
N LEU A 130 6.17 1.08 -4.38
CA LEU A 130 7.42 1.52 -5.02
C LEU A 130 8.06 2.74 -4.34
N CYS A 131 7.25 3.72 -3.94
CA CYS A 131 7.74 4.89 -3.21
C CYS A 131 8.41 4.47 -1.89
N HIS A 132 7.75 3.59 -1.13
CA HIS A 132 8.26 3.14 0.16
C HIS A 132 9.48 2.22 0.02
N LYS A 133 9.50 1.33 -0.99
CA LYS A 133 10.70 0.55 -1.34
C LYS A 133 11.88 1.44 -1.68
N SER A 134 11.64 2.49 -2.46
CA SER A 134 12.69 3.46 -2.83
C SER A 134 13.21 4.21 -1.60
N VAL A 135 12.32 4.69 -0.74
CA VAL A 135 12.71 5.35 0.53
C VAL A 135 13.48 4.38 1.44
N ALA A 136 13.00 3.15 1.62
CA ALA A 136 13.65 2.15 2.46
C ALA A 136 15.03 1.73 1.92
N LEU A 137 15.22 1.71 0.60
CA LEU A 137 16.53 1.46 -0.03
C LEU A 137 17.50 2.62 0.16
N ILE A 138 17.02 3.86 0.06
CA ILE A 138 17.86 5.07 0.21
C ILE A 138 18.23 5.31 1.69
N TYR A 139 17.30 5.07 2.61
CA TYR A 139 17.43 5.35 4.04
C TYR A 139 17.54 4.08 4.91
N ALA A 140 18.03 2.99 4.34
CA ALA A 140 18.13 1.68 4.99
C ALA A 140 18.80 1.73 6.37
N GLU A 141 19.83 2.55 6.55
CA GLU A 141 20.58 2.66 7.82
C GLU A 141 19.87 3.51 8.90
N GLU A 142 19.07 4.50 8.53
CA GLU A 142 18.32 5.33 9.49
C GLU A 142 17.01 4.68 9.91
N LEU A 143 16.34 3.96 9.00
CA LEU A 143 15.06 3.30 9.27
C LEU A 143 15.20 1.94 9.97
N SER A 144 16.41 1.38 10.02
CA SER A 144 16.69 0.10 10.70
C SER A 144 17.23 0.25 12.12
N ARG A 145 17.48 1.48 12.59
CA ARG A 145 17.83 1.77 13.98
C ARG A 145 16.58 1.97 14.84
#